data_AF-A0A2K3L426-F1
#
_entry.id   AF-A0A2K3L426-F1
#
_cell.length_a   1.000
_cell.length_b   1.000
_cell.length_c   1.000
_cell.angle_alpha   90.00
_cell.angle_beta   90.00
_cell.angle_gamma   90.00
#
_symmetry.space_group_name_H-M   'P 1'
#
loop_
_entity.id
_entity.type
_entity.pdbx_description
1 polymer ?
#
loop_
_entity_poly.entity_id
_entity_poly.type
_entity_poly.pdbx_seq_one_letter_code
_entity_poly.pdbx_strand_id
1 'polypeptide(L)'
;VVREHDPLGRDVELFRRHLYTSGNVGPTSKGSEGAELVDGLVIREGDFKLVKTRFSAFFSTHLHSVLQRAGINSLVVTGVQTPNCIRQTVFDAVALDYQPVTVLVDATAAATPDIHLANVFDMKNIGVATPTLQEWSESKA
;
A
#
# COMPACT_ATOMS: atom_id res chain seq x y z
N VAL A 1 3.10 -5.40 3.77
CA VAL A 1 2.15 -4.44 4.41
C VAL A 1 0.74 -4.99 4.23
N VAL A 2 -0.01 -5.12 5.31
CA VAL A 2 -1.40 -5.62 5.28
C VAL A 2 -2.34 -4.61 5.92
N ARG A 3 -3.59 -4.64 5.50
CA ARG A 3 -4.66 -3.86 6.13
C ARG A 3 -5.45 -4.82 7.00
N GLU A 4 -5.57 -4.51 8.29
CA GLU A 4 -6.37 -5.29 9.23
C GLU A 4 -7.13 -4.32 10.12
N HIS A 5 -8.44 -4.51 10.25
CA HIS A 5 -9.31 -3.65 11.02
C HIS A 5 -9.90 -4.35 12.24
N ASP A 6 -10.19 -3.57 13.29
CA ASP A 6 -11.07 -3.99 14.38
C ASP A 6 -12.39 -4.54 13.78
N PRO A 7 -12.83 -5.76 14.14
CA PRO A 7 -14.05 -6.35 13.59
C PRO A 7 -15.33 -5.52 13.78
N LEU A 8 -15.34 -4.60 14.74
CA LEU A 8 -16.44 -3.67 15.00
C LEU A 8 -16.29 -2.33 14.24
N GLY A 9 -15.32 -2.23 13.34
CA GLY A 9 -15.09 -1.05 12.50
C GLY A 9 -14.76 0.21 13.30
N ARG A 10 -14.11 0.09 14.45
CA ARG A 10 -13.77 1.26 15.30
C ARG A 10 -12.61 2.07 14.72
N ASP A 11 -11.76 1.41 13.94
CA ASP A 11 -10.55 1.98 13.35
C ASP A 11 -10.67 2.17 11.83
N VAL A 12 -11.85 2.02 11.23
CA VAL A 12 -12.04 2.22 9.79
C VAL A 12 -12.30 3.69 9.47
N GLU A 13 -12.13 4.09 8.22
CA GLU A 13 -12.55 5.43 7.81
C GLU A 13 -14.07 5.62 8.01
N LEU A 14 -14.49 6.81 8.45
CA LEU A 14 -15.89 7.09 8.80
C LEU A 14 -16.86 6.70 7.68
N PHE A 15 -16.51 6.99 6.43
CA PHE A 15 -17.34 6.66 5.26
C PHE A 15 -17.40 5.15 4.94
N ARG A 16 -16.55 4.31 5.55
CA ARG A 16 -16.56 2.84 5.42
C ARG A 16 -17.14 2.11 6.63
N ARG A 17 -17.46 2.83 7.72
CA ARG A 17 -17.96 2.22 8.96
C ARG A 17 -19.25 1.42 8.77
N HIS A 18 -20.08 1.82 7.81
CA HIS A 18 -21.30 1.11 7.44
C HIS A 18 -21.07 -0.32 6.92
N LEU A 19 -19.83 -0.68 6.54
CA LEU A 19 -19.47 -2.03 6.09
C LEU A 19 -19.24 -3.01 7.26
N TYR A 20 -19.15 -2.51 8.50
CA TYR A 20 -18.81 -3.25 9.72
C TYR A 20 -19.99 -3.30 10.68
N THR A 21 -21.17 -3.66 10.17
CA THR A 21 -22.41 -3.77 10.94
C THR A 21 -22.51 -5.14 11.61
N SER A 22 -23.28 -5.20 12.72
CA SER A 22 -23.54 -6.44 13.43
C SER A 22 -24.10 -7.52 12.48
N GLY A 23 -23.42 -8.66 12.42
CA GLY A 23 -23.80 -9.79 11.57
C GLY A 23 -23.07 -9.88 10.23
N ASN A 24 -22.24 -8.89 9.87
CA ASN A 24 -21.39 -8.95 8.69
C ASN A 24 -19.90 -8.86 9.06
N VAL A 25 -19.05 -9.57 8.30
CA VAL A 25 -17.60 -9.43 8.41
C VAL A 25 -17.16 -8.33 7.44
N GLY A 26 -16.73 -7.20 7.98
CA GLY A 26 -16.26 -6.09 7.16
C GLY A 26 -14.99 -6.45 6.36
N PRO A 27 -14.70 -5.76 5.24
CA PRO A 27 -13.52 -6.03 4.43
C PRO A 27 -12.25 -5.96 5.27
N THR A 28 -11.28 -6.87 5.11
CA THR A 28 -10.01 -6.82 5.88
C THR A 28 -10.21 -6.79 7.40
N SER A 29 -11.29 -7.40 7.93
CA SER A 29 -11.49 -7.55 9.38
C SER A 29 -10.45 -8.52 9.95
N LYS A 30 -9.85 -8.16 11.09
CA LYS A 30 -8.82 -8.98 11.73
C LYS A 30 -9.32 -10.41 11.98
N GLY A 31 -8.55 -11.40 11.50
CA GLY A 31 -8.88 -12.82 11.63
C GLY A 31 -9.92 -13.35 10.63
N SER A 32 -10.36 -12.52 9.66
CA SER A 32 -11.15 -12.99 8.52
C SER A 32 -10.28 -13.34 7.33
N GLU A 33 -10.79 -14.20 6.45
CA GLU A 33 -10.18 -14.53 5.15
C GLU A 33 -9.86 -13.26 4.34
N GLY A 34 -10.74 -12.25 4.37
CA GLY A 34 -10.51 -10.99 3.67
C GLY A 34 -9.35 -10.14 4.21
N ALA A 35 -8.75 -10.51 5.35
CA ALA A 35 -7.53 -9.89 5.88
C ALA A 35 -6.26 -10.70 5.60
N GLU A 36 -6.39 -11.90 5.01
CA GLU A 36 -5.27 -12.75 4.65
C GLU A 36 -4.62 -12.28 3.34
N LEU A 37 -3.40 -12.75 3.10
CA LEU A 37 -2.73 -12.54 1.82
C LEU A 37 -3.32 -13.48 0.78
N VAL A 38 -3.44 -13.00 -0.45
CA VAL A 38 -3.82 -13.86 -1.59
C VAL A 38 -2.76 -14.94 -1.82
N ASP A 39 -3.20 -16.08 -2.35
CA ASP A 39 -2.33 -17.21 -2.67
C ASP A 39 -1.11 -16.78 -3.49
N GLY A 40 0.06 -17.31 -3.10
CA GLY A 40 1.34 -17.00 -3.72
C GLY A 40 2.06 -15.79 -3.12
N LEU A 41 1.37 -14.90 -2.39
CA LEU A 41 2.02 -13.84 -1.61
C LEU A 41 2.34 -14.34 -0.20
N VAL A 42 3.61 -14.64 0.04
CA VAL A 42 4.09 -15.19 1.31
C VAL A 42 5.04 -14.20 1.99
N ILE A 43 4.81 -13.94 3.27
CA ILE A 43 5.76 -13.24 4.15
C ILE A 43 6.80 -14.26 4.57
N ARG A 44 8.04 -14.09 4.11
CA ARG A 44 9.16 -14.98 4.40
C ARG A 44 9.78 -14.66 5.75
N GLU A 45 10.59 -15.59 6.24
CA GLU A 45 11.43 -15.31 7.41
C GLU A 45 12.33 -14.11 7.14
N GLY A 46 12.35 -13.16 8.08
CA GLY A 46 13.08 -11.90 7.95
C GLY A 46 12.26 -10.75 7.35
N ASP A 47 11.11 -11.01 6.74
CA ASP A 47 10.25 -9.95 6.22
C ASP A 47 9.56 -9.18 7.34
N PHE A 48 9.48 -7.86 7.19
CA PHE A 48 8.77 -7.01 8.13
C PHE A 48 7.26 -6.93 7.80
N LYS A 49 6.43 -7.59 8.61
CA LYS A 49 4.96 -7.45 8.52
C LYS A 49 4.50 -6.16 9.20
N LEU A 50 4.11 -5.17 8.39
CA LEU A 50 3.40 -3.98 8.86
C LEU A 50 1.88 -4.15 8.74
N VAL A 51 1.14 -3.89 9.82
CA VAL A 51 -0.32 -3.74 9.82
C VAL A 51 -0.69 -2.26 9.81
N LYS A 52 -1.64 -1.86 8.95
CA LYS A 52 -2.16 -0.48 8.87
C LYS A 52 -3.68 -0.45 8.86
N THR A 53 -4.25 0.64 9.38
CA THR A 53 -5.71 0.88 9.43
C THR A 53 -6.13 2.09 8.60
N ARG A 54 -5.19 2.76 7.92
CA ARG A 54 -5.46 3.86 6.97
C ARG A 54 -4.91 3.54 5.60
N PHE A 55 -5.11 4.44 4.65
CA PHE A 55 -4.61 4.30 3.29
C PHE A 55 -3.08 4.31 3.27
N SER A 56 -2.45 5.38 3.76
CA SER A 56 -0.99 5.46 3.91
C SER A 56 -0.46 4.37 4.82
N ALA A 57 0.64 3.74 4.41
CA ALA A 57 1.40 2.84 5.26
C ALA A 57 2.22 3.58 6.33
N PHE A 58 2.43 4.90 6.20
CA PHE A 58 3.14 5.71 7.19
C PHE A 58 2.22 6.27 8.27
N PHE A 59 0.97 6.57 7.92
CA PHE A 59 0.06 7.24 8.84
C PHE A 59 -0.26 6.37 10.07
N SER A 60 0.11 6.87 11.25
CA SER A 60 -0.08 6.18 12.54
C SER A 60 0.54 4.77 12.58
N THR A 61 1.70 4.59 11.95
CA THR A 61 2.49 3.35 12.04
C THR A 61 3.96 3.65 12.36
N HIS A 62 4.76 2.59 12.55
CA HIS A 62 6.20 2.71 12.77
C HIS A 62 7.03 2.58 11.49
N LEU A 63 6.41 2.60 10.30
CA LEU A 63 7.10 2.30 9.04
C LEU A 63 8.31 3.20 8.80
N HIS A 64 8.14 4.53 8.96
CA HIS A 64 9.25 5.47 8.73
C HIS A 64 10.43 5.20 9.68
N SER A 65 10.17 5.01 10.97
CA SER A 65 11.22 4.71 11.96
C SER A 65 11.95 3.39 11.66
N VAL A 66 11.22 2.37 11.20
CA VAL A 66 11.79 1.07 10.83
C VAL A 66 12.70 1.20 9.61
N LEU A 67 12.23 1.87 8.56
CA LEU A 67 13.01 2.08 7.34
C LEU A 67 14.27 2.92 7.60
N GLN A 68 14.16 4.01 8.37
CA GLN A 68 15.30 4.84 8.74
C GLN A 68 16.35 4.07 9.56
N ARG A 69 15.91 3.25 10.53
CA ARG A 69 16.83 2.41 11.31
C ARG A 69 17.54 1.36 10.45
N ALA A 70 16.90 0.90 9.38
CA ALA A 70 17.49 -0.01 8.42
C ALA A 70 18.35 0.69 7.35
N GLY A 71 18.47 2.02 7.38
CA GLY A 71 19.21 2.79 6.36
C GLY A 71 18.53 2.79 4.98
N ILE A 72 17.24 2.49 4.92
CA ILE A 72 16.48 2.44 3.66
C ILE A 72 15.99 3.84 3.32
N ASN A 73 16.43 4.34 2.17
CA ASN A 73 16.06 5.66 1.63
C ASN A 73 15.38 5.59 0.26
N SER A 74 15.36 4.43 -0.40
CA SER A 74 14.66 4.21 -1.68
C SER A 74 13.51 3.22 -1.51
N LEU A 75 12.38 3.44 -2.17
CA LEU A 75 11.20 2.58 -2.05
C LEU A 75 10.69 2.13 -3.41
N VAL A 76 10.31 0.85 -3.50
CA VAL A 76 9.52 0.29 -4.60
C VAL A 76 8.15 -0.09 -4.04
N VAL A 77 7.09 0.40 -4.66
CA VAL A 77 5.71 0.29 -4.16
C VAL A 77 4.87 -0.53 -5.14
N THR A 78 4.20 -1.56 -4.61
CA THR A 78 3.30 -2.46 -5.33
C THR A 78 2.06 -2.78 -4.49
N GLY A 79 1.08 -3.46 -5.08
CA GLY A 79 -0.13 -3.91 -4.41
C GLY A 79 -1.37 -3.07 -4.75
N VAL A 80 -2.39 -3.11 -3.89
CA VAL A 80 -3.69 -2.48 -4.18
C VAL A 80 -4.25 -1.62 -3.04
N GLN A 81 -5.02 -0.57 -3.34
CA GLN A 81 -5.37 -0.08 -4.68
C GLN A 81 -4.70 1.27 -4.99
N THR A 82 -4.49 1.49 -6.28
CA THR A 82 -3.76 2.63 -6.87
C THR A 82 -4.21 3.99 -6.32
N PRO A 83 -5.50 4.37 -6.33
CA PRO A 83 -5.93 5.71 -5.91
C PRO A 83 -5.88 5.93 -4.39
N ASN A 84 -5.77 4.87 -3.60
CA ASN A 84 -5.91 4.93 -2.14
C ASN A 84 -4.58 4.58 -1.48
N CYS A 85 -4.37 3.30 -1.15
CA CYS A 85 -3.23 2.85 -0.36
C CYS A 85 -1.90 3.12 -1.07
N ILE A 86 -1.83 2.90 -2.38
CA ILE A 86 -0.61 3.12 -3.16
C ILE A 86 -0.31 4.60 -3.24
N ARG A 87 -1.23 5.40 -3.79
CA ARG A 87 -1.05 6.85 -3.96
C ARG A 87 -0.70 7.54 -2.64
N GLN A 88 -1.45 7.30 -1.57
CA GLN A 88 -1.16 8.01 -0.32
C GLN A 88 0.19 7.60 0.29
N THR A 89 0.58 6.32 0.20
CA THR A 89 1.90 5.87 0.66
C THR A 89 3.02 6.49 -0.18
N VAL A 90 2.84 6.62 -1.49
CA VAL A 90 3.80 7.25 -2.40
C VAL A 90 3.97 8.74 -2.10
N PHE A 91 2.87 9.47 -1.94
CA PHE A 91 2.94 10.89 -1.61
C PHE A 91 3.58 11.13 -0.24
N ASP A 92 3.25 10.32 0.77
CA ASP A 92 3.90 10.40 2.08
C ASP A 92 5.38 10.01 2.01
N ALA A 93 5.76 9.04 1.17
CA ALA A 93 7.17 8.71 0.95
C ALA A 93 7.95 9.88 0.33
N VAL A 94 7.38 10.54 -0.68
CA VAL A 94 7.99 11.73 -1.28
C VAL A 94 8.10 12.86 -0.24
N ALA A 95 7.07 13.08 0.58
CA ALA A 95 7.09 14.10 1.64
C ALA A 95 8.08 13.80 2.77
N LEU A 96 8.51 12.55 2.92
CA LEU A 96 9.51 12.09 3.89
C LEU A 96 10.92 11.95 3.28
N ASP A 97 11.15 12.52 2.10
CA ASP A 97 12.43 12.53 1.38
C ASP A 97 13.00 11.13 1.04
N TYR A 98 12.13 10.14 0.82
CA TYR A 98 12.57 8.89 0.19
C TYR A 98 12.91 9.16 -1.29
N GLN A 99 14.09 8.73 -1.74
CA GLN A 99 14.54 8.91 -3.10
C GLN A 99 15.49 7.78 -3.55
N PRO A 100 15.21 7.09 -4.68
CA PRO A 100 14.00 7.21 -5.50
C PRO A 100 12.76 6.56 -4.85
N VAL A 101 11.58 7.04 -5.23
CA VAL A 101 10.30 6.32 -5.07
C VAL A 101 9.89 5.78 -6.44
N THR A 102 9.60 4.49 -6.50
CA THR A 102 9.18 3.78 -7.71
C THR A 102 7.86 3.07 -7.48
N VAL A 103 6.94 3.13 -8.44
CA VAL A 103 5.69 2.37 -8.44
C VAL A 103 5.72 1.41 -9.63
N LEU A 104 5.58 0.11 -9.39
CA LEU A 104 5.49 -0.85 -10.49
C LEU A 104 4.04 -0.88 -11.00
N VAL A 105 3.80 -0.31 -12.18
CA VAL A 105 2.43 -0.02 -12.65
C VAL A 105 1.63 -1.28 -12.91
N ASP A 106 2.27 -2.30 -13.46
CA ASP A 106 1.70 -3.64 -13.73
C ASP A 106 1.61 -4.54 -12.49
N ALA A 107 2.21 -4.13 -11.36
CA ALA A 107 2.04 -4.76 -10.06
C ALA A 107 1.17 -3.93 -9.10
N THR A 108 0.38 -3.01 -9.65
CA THR A 108 -0.66 -2.27 -8.92
C THR A 108 -1.97 -2.28 -9.71
N ALA A 109 -3.10 -2.07 -9.03
CA ALA A 109 -4.40 -2.09 -9.70
C ALA A 109 -5.40 -1.12 -9.05
N ALA A 110 -6.46 -0.79 -9.79
CA ALA A 110 -7.61 -0.02 -9.31
C ALA A 110 -8.91 -0.67 -9.82
N ALA A 111 -10.05 -0.14 -9.38
CA ALA A 111 -11.36 -0.64 -9.80
C ALA A 111 -11.61 -0.55 -11.32
N THR A 112 -11.01 0.44 -11.99
CA THR A 112 -11.05 0.58 -13.46
C THR A 112 -9.69 1.00 -14.01
N PRO A 113 -9.39 0.69 -15.29
CA PRO A 113 -8.16 1.15 -15.95
C PRO A 113 -8.01 2.68 -15.92
N ASP A 114 -9.08 3.44 -16.15
CA ASP A 114 -9.02 4.91 -16.18
C ASP A 114 -8.61 5.50 -14.82
N ILE A 115 -9.15 4.97 -13.71
CA ILE A 115 -8.76 5.38 -12.37
C ILE A 115 -7.29 5.02 -12.13
N HIS A 116 -6.85 3.83 -12.54
CA HIS A 116 -5.46 3.41 -12.38
C HIS A 116 -4.52 4.36 -13.14
N LEU A 117 -4.77 4.59 -14.43
CA LEU A 117 -3.95 5.43 -15.30
C LEU A 117 -3.90 6.89 -14.85
N ALA A 118 -5.02 7.48 -14.44
CA ALA A 118 -5.05 8.85 -13.92
C ALA A 118 -4.17 9.02 -12.67
N ASN A 119 -4.20 8.04 -11.76
CA ASN A 119 -3.39 8.10 -10.54
C ASN A 119 -1.89 7.84 -10.82
N VAL A 120 -1.57 6.94 -11.76
CA VAL A 120 -0.20 6.75 -12.24
C VAL A 120 0.35 8.02 -12.87
N PHE A 121 -0.46 8.70 -13.70
CA PHE A 121 -0.11 9.98 -14.31
C PHE A 121 0.20 11.05 -13.25
N ASP A 122 -0.64 11.19 -12.24
CA ASP A 122 -0.41 12.14 -11.14
C ASP A 122 0.88 11.84 -10.36
N MET A 123 1.14 10.55 -10.05
CA MET A 123 2.39 10.15 -9.37
C MET A 123 3.62 10.46 -10.23
N LYS A 124 3.56 10.20 -11.55
CA LYS A 124 4.63 10.55 -12.49
C LYS A 124 4.92 12.06 -12.50
N ASN A 125 3.89 12.91 -12.44
CA ASN A 125 4.04 14.37 -12.44
C ASN A 125 4.67 14.95 -11.16
N ILE A 126 4.72 14.18 -10.07
CA ILE A 126 5.45 14.58 -8.85
C ILE A 126 6.85 13.96 -8.77
N GLY A 127 7.36 13.38 -9.88
CA GLY A 127 8.72 12.85 -9.98
C GLY A 127 8.89 11.38 -9.58
N VAL A 128 7.80 10.63 -9.38
CA VAL A 128 7.86 9.19 -9.06
C VAL A 128 8.08 8.39 -10.34
N ALA A 129 9.01 7.44 -10.31
CA ALA A 129 9.22 6.53 -11.43
C ALA A 129 8.09 5.49 -11.49
N THR A 130 7.50 5.27 -12.67
CA THR A 130 6.36 4.36 -12.85
C THR A 130 6.61 3.29 -13.94
N PRO A 131 7.67 2.48 -13.85
CA PRO A 131 7.97 1.43 -14.82
C PRO A 131 7.05 0.20 -14.63
N THR A 132 7.05 -0.68 -15.62
CA THR A 132 6.63 -2.08 -15.46
C THR A 132 7.64 -2.86 -14.61
N LEU A 133 7.25 -4.03 -14.08
CA LEU A 133 8.16 -4.93 -13.37
C LEU A 133 9.34 -5.36 -14.25
N GLN A 134 9.08 -5.61 -15.53
CA GLN A 134 10.12 -5.98 -16.49
C GLN A 134 11.15 -4.85 -16.65
N GLU A 135 10.70 -3.64 -16.98
CA GLU A 135 11.58 -2.46 -17.14
C GLU A 135 12.39 -2.17 -15.87
N TRP A 136 11.75 -2.28 -14.69
CA TRP A 136 12.44 -2.11 -13.42
C TRP A 136 13.54 -3.17 -13.21
N SER A 137 13.23 -4.43 -13.51
CA SER A 137 14.19 -5.55 -13.34
C SER A 137 15.39 -5.40 -14.28
N GLU A 138 15.15 -4.99 -15.53
CA GLU A 138 16.20 -4.75 -16.51
C GLU A 138 17.09 -3.55 -16.14
N SER A 139 16.55 -2.53 -15.48
CA SER A 139 17.32 -1.36 -15.00
C SER A 139 18.27 -1.66 -13.82
N LYS A 140 18.14 -2.84 -13.20
CA LYS A 140 18.90 -3.27 -12.02
C LYS A 140 19.94 -4.36 -12.34
N ALA A 141 19.90 -4.91 -13.55
CA ALA A 141 20.93 -5.82 -14.07
C ALA A 141 22.17 -5.04 -14.51
#